data_AF-A0ABD1VVG8-F1
#
_entry.id   AF-A0ABD1VVG8-F1
#
_cell.length_a   1.000
_cell.length_b   1.000
_cell.length_c   1.000
_cell.angle_alpha   90.00
_cell.angle_beta   90.00
_cell.angle_gamma   90.00
#
_symmetry.space_group_name_H-M   'P 1'
#
loop_
_entity.id
_entity.type
_entity.pdbx_description
1 polymer ?
#
loop_
_entity_poly.entity_id
_entity_poly.type
_entity_poly.pdbx_seq_one_letter_code
_entity_poly.pdbx_strand_id
1 'polypeptide(L)'
;MQLKVLGEFRMRMQEQRKLIAEASKSDKEHKQALEGLQAALDSARTAYEQMESDLKESDSNVLNLTKQLDNANAAQKVTAEALEAANKKKRRLLEEAKSRDEEIQSLRKDLESSENGRKKAEAGRKEVEAKLANMEAEFVANFHNTEAYTNFFDYFDRVGQQEVMNALRKDHPNFDLGPLEARFPPPDVEGEEEN
;
A
#
# COMPACT_ATOMS: atom_id res chain seq x y z
N MET A 1 77.82 -105.18 48.99
CA MET A 1 76.40 -104.97 48.59
C MET A 1 75.78 -103.70 49.19
N GLN A 2 76.01 -103.36 50.46
CA GLN A 2 75.32 -102.24 51.13
C GLN A 2 75.57 -100.83 50.54
N LEU A 3 76.77 -100.54 50.01
CA LEU A 3 77.09 -99.25 49.38
C LEU A 3 76.30 -98.95 48.10
N LYS A 4 75.92 -99.99 47.34
CA LYS A 4 75.16 -99.85 46.08
C LYS A 4 73.71 -99.46 46.33
N VAL A 5 73.08 -100.10 47.33
CA VAL A 5 71.70 -99.83 47.78
C VAL A 5 71.55 -98.42 48.34
N LEU A 6 72.55 -97.94 49.11
CA LEU A 6 72.59 -96.56 49.61
C LEU A 6 72.73 -95.53 48.49
N GLY A 7 73.49 -95.83 47.43
CA GLY A 7 73.61 -94.98 46.24
C GLY A 7 72.30 -94.87 45.47
N GLU A 8 71.61 -95.99 45.23
CA GLU A 8 70.31 -96.03 44.54
C GLU A 8 69.21 -95.31 45.32
N PHE A 9 69.18 -95.47 46.65
CA PHE A 9 68.26 -94.75 47.52
C PHE A 9 68.48 -93.23 47.47
N ARG A 10 69.75 -92.79 47.48
CA ARG A 10 70.10 -91.37 47.39
C ARG A 10 69.69 -90.76 46.04
N MET A 11 69.89 -91.49 44.95
CA MET A 11 69.46 -91.09 43.61
C MET A 11 67.94 -90.95 43.53
N ARG A 12 67.17 -91.95 43.99
CA ARG A 12 65.69 -91.87 44.07
C ARG A 12 65.19 -90.68 44.88
N MET A 13 65.84 -90.39 46.02
CA MET A 13 65.47 -89.24 46.85
C MET A 13 65.79 -87.89 46.17
N GLN A 14 66.88 -87.81 45.39
CA GLN A 14 67.17 -86.62 44.58
C GLN A 14 66.17 -86.44 43.44
N GLU A 15 65.77 -87.54 42.80
CA GLU A 15 64.83 -87.55 41.69
C GLU A 15 63.41 -87.18 42.17
N GLN A 16 62.95 -87.71 43.32
CA GLN A 16 61.73 -87.25 43.96
C GLN A 16 61.77 -85.77 44.33
N ARG A 17 62.90 -85.27 44.86
CA ARG A 17 63.03 -83.84 45.18
C ARG A 17 62.96 -82.96 43.94
N LYS A 18 63.52 -83.40 42.81
CA LYS A 18 63.37 -82.71 41.52
C LYS A 18 61.91 -82.67 41.08
N LEU A 19 61.22 -83.80 41.08
CA LEU A 19 59.81 -83.88 40.70
C LEU A 19 58.91 -82.99 41.58
N ILE A 20 59.14 -82.97 42.90
CA ILE A 20 58.41 -82.10 43.83
C ILE A 20 58.71 -80.62 43.55
N ALA A 21 59.97 -80.27 43.26
CA ALA A 21 60.35 -78.90 42.93
C ALA A 21 59.76 -78.43 41.59
N GLU A 22 59.72 -79.30 40.58
CA GLU A 22 59.11 -79.04 39.26
C GLU A 22 57.59 -78.89 39.37
N ALA A 23 56.91 -79.79 40.09
CA ALA A 23 55.48 -79.67 40.38
C ALA A 23 55.15 -78.37 41.14
N SER A 24 55.94 -78.03 42.16
CA SER A 24 55.76 -76.77 42.92
C SER A 24 56.00 -75.52 42.07
N LYS A 25 56.89 -75.59 41.07
CA LYS A 25 57.13 -74.49 40.14
C LYS A 25 55.97 -74.34 39.15
N SER A 26 55.50 -75.45 38.58
CA SER A 26 54.34 -75.48 37.70
C SER A 26 53.07 -74.97 38.39
N ASP A 27 52.81 -75.37 39.64
CA ASP A 27 51.67 -74.86 40.43
C ASP A 27 51.75 -73.34 40.66
N LYS A 28 52.94 -72.79 40.91
CA LYS A 28 53.14 -71.35 41.05
C LYS A 28 52.90 -70.60 39.74
N GLU A 29 53.40 -71.13 38.63
CA GLU A 29 53.18 -70.57 37.30
C GLU A 29 51.69 -70.61 36.92
N HIS A 30 50.99 -71.72 37.20
CA HIS A 30 49.55 -71.83 37.00
C HIS A 30 48.77 -70.85 37.86
N LYS A 31 49.14 -70.68 39.14
CA LYS A 31 48.52 -69.71 40.03
C LYS A 31 48.71 -68.27 39.52
N GLN A 32 49.92 -67.91 39.08
CA GLN A 32 50.20 -66.60 38.50
C GLN A 32 49.42 -66.37 37.19
N ALA A 33 49.30 -67.39 36.35
CA ALA A 33 48.51 -67.32 35.12
C ALA A 33 47.02 -67.10 35.42
N LEU A 34 46.46 -67.77 36.43
CA LEU A 34 45.09 -67.57 36.89
C LEU A 34 44.87 -66.17 37.46
N GLU A 35 45.78 -65.66 38.28
CA GLU A 35 45.73 -64.29 38.81
C GLU A 35 45.78 -63.25 37.67
N GLY A 36 46.62 -63.48 36.65
CA GLY A 36 46.69 -62.62 35.46
C GLY A 36 45.41 -62.64 34.62
N LEU A 37 44.80 -63.82 34.42
CA LEU A 37 43.52 -63.96 33.73
C LEU A 37 42.38 -63.27 34.50
N GLN A 38 42.37 -63.40 35.83
CA GLN A 38 41.37 -62.74 36.68
C GLN A 38 41.49 -61.21 36.59
N ALA A 39 42.71 -60.67 36.67
CA ALA A 39 42.93 -59.23 36.52
C ALA A 39 42.51 -58.72 35.13
N ALA A 40 42.77 -59.50 34.07
CA ALA A 40 42.31 -59.17 32.72
C ALA A 40 40.79 -59.20 32.60
N LEU A 41 40.12 -60.17 33.24
CA LEU A 41 38.66 -60.27 33.28
C LEU A 41 38.03 -59.07 33.99
N ASP A 42 38.56 -58.69 35.16
CA ASP A 42 38.05 -57.56 35.95
C ASP A 42 38.25 -56.23 35.19
N SER A 43 39.39 -56.07 34.51
CA SER A 43 39.65 -54.94 33.63
C SER A 43 38.67 -54.89 32.44
N ALA A 44 38.45 -56.01 31.77
CA ALA A 44 37.52 -56.10 30.64
C ALA A 44 36.07 -55.81 31.08
N ARG A 45 35.67 -56.26 32.27
CA ARG A 45 34.35 -55.98 32.85
C ARG A 45 34.17 -54.49 33.13
N THR A 46 35.18 -53.84 33.72
CA THR A 46 35.15 -52.40 33.98
C THR A 46 35.05 -51.59 32.68
N ALA A 47 35.81 -52.00 31.64
CA ALA A 47 35.72 -51.37 30.32
C ALA A 47 34.34 -51.55 29.68
N TYR A 48 33.72 -52.73 29.84
CA TYR A 48 32.37 -53.00 29.34
C TYR A 48 31.31 -52.13 30.04
N GLU A 49 31.37 -52.03 31.37
CA GLU A 49 30.45 -51.19 32.15
C GLU A 49 30.58 -49.71 31.77
N GLN A 50 31.81 -49.23 31.51
CA GLN A 50 32.03 -47.88 30.99
C GLN A 50 31.42 -47.70 29.60
N MET A 51 31.67 -48.62 28.66
CA MET A 51 31.09 -48.56 27.32
C MET A 51 29.55 -48.58 27.35
N GLU A 52 28.94 -49.35 28.25
CA GLU A 52 27.49 -49.38 28.41
C GLU A 52 26.95 -48.04 28.92
N SER A 53 27.66 -47.39 29.84
CA SER A 53 27.34 -46.04 30.32
C SER A 53 27.44 -45.01 29.19
N ASP A 54 28.55 -45.03 28.45
CA ASP A 54 28.80 -44.11 27.33
C ASP A 54 27.75 -44.29 26.22
N LEU A 55 27.34 -45.53 25.95
CA LEU A 55 26.29 -45.83 24.98
C LEU A 55 24.95 -45.24 25.40
N LYS A 56 24.55 -45.41 26.68
CA LYS A 56 23.31 -44.83 27.21
C LYS A 56 23.32 -43.31 27.16
N GLU A 57 24.45 -42.68 27.46
CA GLU A 57 24.60 -41.22 27.34
C GLU A 57 24.49 -40.77 25.88
N SER A 58 25.16 -41.46 24.96
CA SER A 58 25.08 -41.20 23.53
C SER A 58 23.64 -41.31 23.01
N ASP A 59 22.91 -42.35 23.38
CA ASP A 59 21.50 -42.54 22.99
C ASP A 59 20.61 -41.39 23.51
N SER A 60 20.82 -40.98 24.77
CA SER A 60 20.12 -39.83 25.35
C SER A 60 20.43 -38.53 24.59
N ASN A 61 21.69 -38.32 24.21
CA ASN A 61 22.13 -37.16 23.45
C ASN A 61 21.53 -37.15 22.04
N VAL A 62 21.51 -38.30 21.36
CA VAL A 62 20.87 -38.45 20.04
C VAL A 62 19.39 -38.11 20.13
N LEU A 63 18.66 -38.66 21.11
CA LEU A 63 17.24 -38.35 21.31
C LEU A 63 16.99 -36.86 21.56
N ASN A 64 17.86 -36.20 22.33
CA ASN A 64 17.75 -34.76 22.57
C ASN A 64 17.99 -33.96 21.28
N LEU A 65 19.04 -34.29 20.53
CA LEU A 65 19.36 -33.64 19.26
C LEU A 65 18.25 -33.83 18.22
N THR A 66 17.65 -35.02 18.13
CA THR A 66 16.50 -35.27 17.26
C THR A 66 15.33 -34.35 17.62
N LYS A 67 14.99 -34.22 18.90
CA LYS A 67 13.91 -33.30 19.33
C LYS A 67 14.23 -31.84 19.00
N GLN A 68 15.48 -31.41 19.18
CA GLN A 68 15.90 -30.06 18.83
C GLN A 68 15.81 -29.81 17.33
N LEU A 69 16.18 -30.79 16.51
CA LEU A 69 16.08 -30.72 15.06
C LEU A 69 14.62 -30.63 14.61
N ASP A 70 13.74 -31.45 15.18
CA ASP A 70 12.30 -31.41 14.88
C ASP A 70 11.69 -30.04 15.21
N ASN A 71 12.04 -29.48 16.37
CA ASN A 71 11.60 -28.15 16.79
C ASN A 71 12.12 -27.06 15.84
N ALA A 72 13.40 -27.13 15.45
CA ALA A 72 14.00 -26.18 14.51
C ALA A 72 13.34 -26.25 13.13
N ASN A 73 13.07 -27.45 12.63
CA ASN A 73 12.37 -27.67 11.36
C ASN A 73 10.94 -27.11 11.41
N ALA A 74 10.20 -27.32 12.50
CA ALA A 74 8.87 -26.76 12.68
C ALA A 74 8.90 -25.22 12.69
N ALA A 75 9.84 -24.62 13.42
CA ALA A 75 10.02 -23.17 13.46
C ALA A 75 10.40 -22.59 12.08
N GLN A 76 11.28 -23.27 11.35
CA GLN A 76 11.67 -22.89 9.99
C GLN A 76 10.47 -22.91 9.04
N LYS A 77 9.63 -23.95 9.11
CA LYS A 77 8.41 -24.06 8.31
C LYS A 77 7.45 -22.90 8.57
N VAL A 78 7.16 -22.60 9.84
CA VAL A 78 6.30 -21.47 10.21
C VAL A 78 6.87 -20.15 9.70
N THR A 79 8.18 -19.96 9.81
CA THR A 79 8.85 -18.75 9.33
C THR A 79 8.77 -18.62 7.80
N ALA A 80 8.94 -19.72 7.08
CA ALA A 80 8.81 -19.74 5.63
C ALA A 80 7.39 -19.41 5.16
N GLU A 81 6.37 -19.99 5.80
CA GLU A 81 4.96 -19.71 5.51
C GLU A 81 4.59 -18.25 5.79
N ALA A 82 5.07 -17.69 6.91
CA ALA A 82 4.88 -16.28 7.24
C ALA A 82 5.54 -15.35 6.22
N LEU A 83 6.76 -15.68 5.76
CA LEU A 83 7.47 -14.93 4.73
C LEU A 83 6.73 -14.98 3.38
N GLU A 84 6.20 -16.14 3.00
CA GLU A 84 5.41 -16.29 1.78
C GLU A 84 4.12 -15.46 1.83
N ALA A 85 3.40 -15.50 2.96
CA ALA A 85 2.20 -14.71 3.18
C ALA A 85 2.49 -13.19 3.11
N ALA A 86 3.58 -12.74 3.74
CA ALA A 86 4.01 -11.34 3.68
C ALA A 86 4.35 -10.91 2.24
N ASN A 87 5.06 -11.75 1.49
CA ASN A 87 5.39 -11.47 0.08
C ASN A 87 4.15 -11.43 -0.83
N LYS A 88 3.15 -12.27 -0.56
CA LYS A 88 1.86 -12.24 -1.28
C LYS A 88 1.10 -10.96 -0.98
N LYS A 89 1.05 -10.54 0.29
CA LYS A 89 0.43 -9.27 0.70
C LYS A 89 1.13 -8.06 0.05
N LYS A 90 2.47 -8.04 0.07
CA LYS A 90 3.27 -6.99 -0.58
C LYS A 90 2.95 -6.86 -2.07
N ARG A 91 2.86 -7.98 -2.80
CA ARG A 91 2.51 -7.98 -4.22
C ARG A 91 1.12 -7.39 -4.49
N ARG A 92 0.12 -7.75 -3.68
CA ARG A 92 -1.24 -7.17 -3.79
C ARG A 92 -1.24 -5.67 -3.56
N LEU A 93 -0.59 -5.21 -2.50
CA LEU A 93 -0.52 -3.78 -2.17
C LEU A 93 0.21 -2.97 -3.26
N LEU A 94 1.25 -3.53 -3.88
CA LEU A 94 1.92 -2.87 -5.00
C LEU A 94 1.00 -2.73 -6.22
N GLU A 95 0.17 -3.74 -6.49
CA GLU A 95 -0.78 -3.68 -7.61
C GLU A 95 -1.92 -2.68 -7.33
N GLU A 96 -2.46 -2.67 -6.12
CA GLU A 96 -3.43 -1.68 -5.67
C GLU A 96 -2.87 -0.25 -5.74
N ALA A 97 -1.60 -0.06 -5.35
CA ALA A 97 -0.94 1.24 -5.43
C ALA A 97 -0.81 1.73 -6.88
N LYS A 98 -0.39 0.85 -7.81
CA LYS A 98 -0.32 1.19 -9.24
C LYS A 98 -1.67 1.58 -9.81
N SER A 99 -2.72 0.80 -9.51
CA SER A 99 -4.08 1.10 -9.97
C SER A 99 -4.56 2.46 -9.44
N ARG A 100 -4.27 2.78 -8.18
CA ARG A 100 -4.58 4.11 -7.61
C ARG A 100 -3.77 5.23 -8.26
N ASP A 101 -2.49 5.00 -8.58
CA ASP A 101 -1.68 5.99 -9.26
C ASP A 101 -2.21 6.30 -10.66
N GLU A 102 -2.67 5.28 -11.40
CA GLU A 102 -3.34 5.43 -12.69
C GLU A 102 -4.65 6.22 -12.57
N GLU A 103 -5.47 5.92 -11.56
CA GLU A 103 -6.71 6.65 -11.27
C GLU A 103 -6.43 8.13 -10.95
N ILE A 104 -5.43 8.40 -10.09
CA ILE A 104 -4.99 9.76 -9.75
C ILE A 104 -4.53 10.51 -11.00
N GLN A 105 -3.77 9.86 -11.89
CA GLN A 105 -3.34 10.49 -13.15
C GLN A 105 -4.53 10.83 -14.06
N SER A 106 -5.51 9.93 -14.18
CA SER A 106 -6.74 10.20 -14.94
C SER A 106 -7.50 11.39 -14.37
N LEU A 107 -7.74 11.39 -13.05
CA LEU A 107 -8.46 12.47 -12.37
C LEU A 107 -7.75 13.82 -12.52
N ARG A 108 -6.41 13.85 -12.49
CA ARG A 108 -5.64 15.08 -12.72
C ARG A 108 -5.87 15.62 -14.14
N LYS A 109 -5.88 14.74 -15.14
CA LYS A 109 -6.14 15.14 -16.53
C LYS A 109 -7.56 15.67 -16.70
N ASP A 110 -8.55 15.04 -16.08
CA ASP A 110 -9.94 15.50 -16.12
C ASP A 110 -10.11 16.86 -15.44
N LEU A 111 -9.44 17.06 -14.30
CA LEU A 111 -9.41 18.35 -13.60
C LEU A 111 -8.81 19.45 -14.48
N GLU A 112 -7.65 19.19 -15.11
CA GLU A 112 -6.99 20.15 -16.00
C GLU A 112 -7.87 20.50 -17.21
N SER A 113 -8.54 19.50 -17.80
CA SER A 113 -9.50 19.69 -18.89
C SER A 113 -10.67 20.57 -18.45
N SER A 114 -11.24 20.30 -17.27
CA SER A 114 -12.35 21.05 -16.69
C SER A 114 -11.96 22.50 -16.41
N GLU A 115 -10.79 22.74 -15.83
CA GLU A 115 -10.26 24.08 -15.59
C GLU A 115 -10.06 24.87 -16.89
N ASN A 116 -9.54 24.22 -17.94
CA ASN A 116 -9.37 24.83 -19.25
C ASN A 116 -10.72 25.16 -19.89
N GLY A 117 -11.72 24.26 -19.77
CA GLY A 117 -13.09 24.52 -20.19
C GLY A 117 -13.70 25.73 -19.47
N ARG A 118 -13.51 25.82 -18.15
CA ARG A 118 -13.98 26.95 -17.33
C ARG A 118 -13.34 28.26 -17.77
N LYS A 119 -12.02 28.29 -17.99
CA LYS A 119 -11.29 29.49 -18.47
C LYS A 119 -11.81 29.95 -19.83
N LYS A 120 -12.05 29.03 -20.77
CA LYS A 120 -12.62 29.36 -22.08
C LYS A 120 -14.04 29.92 -21.97
N ALA A 121 -14.89 29.30 -21.15
CA ALA A 121 -16.25 29.79 -20.93
C ALA A 121 -16.26 31.19 -20.28
N GLU A 122 -15.36 31.44 -19.32
CA GLU A 122 -15.21 32.74 -18.69
C GLU A 122 -14.74 33.81 -19.69
N ALA A 123 -13.77 33.49 -20.55
CA ALA A 123 -13.32 34.39 -21.61
C ALA A 123 -14.46 34.71 -22.60
N GLY A 124 -15.22 33.71 -23.04
CA GLY A 124 -16.36 33.91 -23.94
C GLY A 124 -17.46 34.78 -23.31
N ARG A 125 -17.73 34.62 -22.01
CA ARG A 125 -18.66 35.49 -21.28
C ARG A 125 -18.19 36.95 -21.28
N LYS A 126 -16.92 37.20 -20.93
CA LYS A 126 -16.36 38.57 -20.94
C LYS A 126 -16.40 39.21 -22.33
N GLU A 127 -16.21 38.43 -23.39
CA GLU A 127 -16.32 38.94 -24.76
C GLU A 127 -17.75 39.34 -25.10
N VAL A 128 -18.75 38.52 -24.74
CA VAL A 128 -20.17 38.84 -24.94
C VAL A 128 -20.57 40.07 -24.13
N GLU A 129 -20.17 40.15 -22.87
CA GLU A 129 -20.40 41.31 -22.01
C GLU A 129 -19.79 42.58 -22.60
N ALA A 130 -18.56 42.52 -23.12
CA ALA A 130 -17.93 43.67 -23.78
C ALA A 130 -18.66 44.09 -25.07
N LYS A 131 -19.11 43.12 -25.88
CA LYS A 131 -19.90 43.40 -27.08
C LYS A 131 -21.24 44.06 -26.72
N LEU A 132 -21.91 43.57 -25.70
CA LEU A 132 -23.17 44.13 -25.23
C LEU A 132 -22.97 45.57 -24.73
N ALA A 133 -21.95 45.81 -23.90
CA ALA A 133 -21.63 47.14 -23.41
C ALA A 133 -21.30 48.13 -24.54
N ASN A 134 -20.59 47.67 -25.58
CA ASN A 134 -20.33 48.50 -26.77
C ASN A 134 -21.63 48.79 -27.55
N MET A 135 -22.49 47.79 -27.75
CA MET A 135 -23.78 47.99 -28.41
C MET A 135 -24.69 48.96 -27.64
N GLU A 136 -24.72 48.84 -26.31
CA GLU A 136 -25.45 49.78 -25.45
C GLU A 136 -24.88 51.19 -25.55
N ALA A 137 -23.56 51.36 -25.52
CA ALA A 137 -22.91 52.65 -25.67
C ALA A 137 -23.20 53.27 -27.06
N GLU A 138 -23.13 52.48 -28.13
CA GLU A 138 -23.46 52.91 -29.49
C GLU A 138 -24.94 53.30 -29.62
N PHE A 139 -25.84 52.53 -29.00
CA PHE A 139 -27.27 52.84 -28.97
C PHE A 139 -27.53 54.15 -28.25
N VAL A 140 -26.97 54.36 -27.05
CA VAL A 140 -27.14 55.59 -26.27
C VAL A 140 -26.57 56.80 -27.03
N ALA A 141 -25.37 56.67 -27.61
CA ALA A 141 -24.73 57.75 -28.37
C ALA A 141 -25.55 58.16 -29.60
N ASN A 142 -26.21 57.19 -30.26
CA ASN A 142 -27.01 57.41 -31.45
C ASN A 142 -28.51 57.49 -31.19
N PHE A 143 -28.95 57.50 -29.93
CA PHE A 143 -30.36 57.43 -29.57
C PHE A 143 -31.15 58.57 -30.22
N HIS A 144 -30.59 59.78 -30.24
CA HIS A 144 -31.16 60.96 -30.88
C HIS A 144 -31.32 60.85 -32.41
N ASN A 145 -30.62 59.92 -33.03
CA ASN A 145 -30.69 59.64 -34.46
C ASN A 145 -31.62 58.46 -34.77
N THR A 146 -32.27 57.87 -33.76
CA THR A 146 -33.22 56.78 -33.97
C THR A 146 -34.58 57.33 -34.35
N GLU A 147 -35.30 56.58 -35.19
CA GLU A 147 -36.68 56.87 -35.57
C GLU A 147 -37.59 56.97 -34.32
N ALA A 148 -37.32 56.14 -33.30
CA ALA A 148 -38.04 56.19 -32.03
C ALA A 148 -37.89 57.55 -31.31
N TYR A 149 -36.70 58.14 -31.32
CA TYR A 149 -36.48 59.47 -30.74
C TYR A 149 -37.18 60.57 -31.54
N THR A 150 -37.07 60.54 -32.87
CA THR A 150 -37.75 61.50 -33.75
C THR A 150 -39.27 61.44 -33.54
N ASN A 151 -39.84 60.23 -33.55
CA ASN A 151 -41.27 60.03 -33.33
C ASN A 151 -41.72 60.52 -31.95
N PHE A 152 -40.92 60.28 -30.90
CA PHE A 152 -41.19 60.80 -29.56
C PHE A 152 -41.18 62.33 -29.53
N PHE A 153 -40.15 62.97 -30.11
CA PHE A 153 -40.06 64.42 -30.15
C PHE A 153 -41.18 65.07 -30.96
N ASP A 154 -41.49 64.52 -32.14
CA ASP A 154 -42.56 65.02 -32.99
C ASP A 154 -43.91 64.91 -32.30
N TYR A 155 -44.17 63.82 -31.57
CA TYR A 155 -45.39 63.68 -30.77
C TYR A 155 -45.51 64.77 -29.70
N PHE A 156 -44.46 64.96 -28.88
CA PHE A 156 -44.49 65.96 -27.80
C PHE A 156 -44.54 67.41 -28.32
N ASP A 157 -43.87 67.70 -29.43
CA ASP A 157 -43.95 69.01 -30.09
C ASP A 157 -45.37 69.28 -30.58
N ARG A 158 -46.03 68.30 -31.22
CA ARG A 158 -47.45 68.41 -31.62
C ARG A 158 -48.38 68.59 -30.41
N VAL A 159 -48.16 67.87 -29.31
CA VAL A 159 -48.95 68.04 -28.07
C VAL A 159 -48.79 69.46 -27.52
N GLY A 160 -47.56 69.96 -27.41
CA GLY A 160 -47.30 71.33 -26.94
C GLY A 160 -47.92 72.40 -27.85
N GLN A 161 -47.85 72.21 -29.18
CA GLN A 161 -48.53 73.08 -30.15
C GLN A 161 -50.05 73.08 -29.92
N GLN A 162 -50.66 71.92 -29.63
CA GLN A 162 -52.09 71.86 -29.32
C GLN A 162 -52.46 72.55 -28.00
N GLU A 163 -51.62 72.48 -26.98
CA GLU A 163 -51.86 73.23 -25.73
C GLU A 163 -51.89 74.75 -25.98
N VAL A 164 -50.97 75.26 -26.80
CA VAL A 164 -50.96 76.67 -27.20
C VAL A 164 -52.20 77.04 -28.02
N MET A 165 -52.61 76.18 -28.97
CA MET A 165 -53.83 76.38 -29.76
C MET A 165 -55.08 76.42 -28.86
N ASN A 166 -55.14 75.54 -27.87
CA ASN A 166 -56.24 75.50 -26.90
C ASN A 166 -56.28 76.77 -26.01
N ALA A 167 -55.12 77.28 -25.59
CA ALA A 167 -55.02 78.52 -24.84
C ALA A 167 -55.48 79.73 -25.69
N LEU A 168 -55.04 79.83 -26.95
CA LEU A 168 -55.47 80.89 -27.86
C LEU A 168 -56.97 80.87 -28.13
N ARG A 169 -57.56 79.68 -28.30
CA ARG A 169 -59.02 79.52 -28.47
C ARG A 169 -59.79 80.01 -27.24
N LYS A 170 -59.23 79.82 -26.05
CA LYS A 170 -59.82 80.24 -24.79
C LYS A 170 -59.71 81.76 -24.58
N ASP A 171 -58.55 82.34 -24.82
CA ASP A 171 -58.27 83.74 -24.52
C ASP A 171 -58.70 84.70 -25.65
N HIS A 172 -58.81 84.20 -26.88
CA HIS A 172 -59.18 84.96 -28.07
C HIS A 172 -60.26 84.23 -28.91
N PRO A 173 -61.50 84.12 -28.40
CA PRO A 173 -62.54 83.27 -29.00
C PRO A 173 -63.05 83.72 -30.38
N ASN A 174 -62.76 84.97 -30.77
CA ASN A 174 -63.18 85.54 -32.06
C ASN A 174 -62.04 85.61 -33.09
N PHE A 175 -60.85 85.12 -32.74
CA PHE A 175 -59.73 85.05 -33.65
C PHE A 175 -59.88 83.80 -34.54
N ASP A 176 -59.76 83.96 -35.86
CA ASP A 176 -59.84 82.82 -36.78
C ASP A 176 -58.55 81.99 -36.69
N LEU A 177 -58.66 80.84 -36.03
CA LEU A 177 -57.58 79.89 -35.84
C LEU A 177 -57.42 78.93 -37.03
N GLY A 178 -58.34 78.92 -38.01
CA GLY A 178 -58.32 77.98 -39.14
C GLY A 178 -56.98 77.91 -39.90
N PRO A 179 -56.32 79.04 -40.20
CA PRO A 179 -54.99 79.03 -40.84
C PRO A 179 -53.88 78.44 -39.94
N LEU A 180 -54.01 78.55 -38.63
CA LEU A 180 -53.06 78.00 -37.66
C LEU A 180 -53.32 76.50 -37.45
N GLU A 181 -54.58 76.07 -37.39
CA GLU A 181 -54.96 74.66 -37.28
C GLU A 181 -54.55 73.84 -38.52
N ALA A 182 -54.64 74.42 -39.72
CA ALA A 182 -54.14 73.79 -40.94
C ALA A 182 -52.61 73.61 -40.96
N ARG A 183 -51.88 74.44 -40.19
CA ARG A 183 -50.42 74.41 -40.11
C ARG A 183 -49.92 73.55 -38.95
N PHE A 184 -50.70 73.41 -37.89
CA PHE A 184 -50.39 72.67 -36.68
C PHE A 184 -51.51 71.67 -36.38
N PRO A 185 -51.59 70.56 -37.14
CA PRO A 185 -52.61 69.54 -36.91
C PRO A 185 -52.42 68.85 -35.55
N PRO A 186 -53.49 68.31 -34.95
CA PRO A 186 -53.38 67.51 -33.74
C PRO A 186 -52.50 66.28 -33.98
N PRO A 187 -51.82 65.77 -32.94
CA PRO A 187 -51.07 64.52 -33.06
C PRO A 187 -52.00 63.37 -33.49
N ASP A 188 -51.51 62.53 -34.40
CA ASP A 188 -52.22 61.32 -34.80
C ASP A 188 -52.19 60.33 -33.62
N VAL A 189 -53.35 60.06 -33.04
CA VAL A 189 -53.49 59.07 -31.97
C VAL A 189 -53.61 57.69 -32.62
N GLU A 190 -52.51 57.17 -33.16
CA GLU A 190 -52.48 55.76 -33.54
C GLU A 190 -52.34 54.91 -32.27
N GLY A 191 -53.48 54.57 -31.67
CA GLY A 191 -53.53 53.60 -30.57
C GLY A 191 -54.52 53.87 -29.44
N GLU A 192 -55.78 54.18 -29.74
CA GLU A 192 -56.90 53.77 -28.88
C GLU A 192 -57.89 52.97 -29.74
N GLU A 193 -57.52 51.74 -30.09
CA GLU A 193 -58.54 50.71 -30.31
C GLU A 193 -58.81 50.03 -28.96
N GLU A 194 -60.03 50.23 -28.46
CA GLU A 194 -60.64 49.40 -27.44
C GLU A 194 -60.71 47.94 -27.93
N ASN A 195 -59.85 47.05 -27.38
CA ASN A 195 -60.15 45.69 -26.85
C ASN A 195 -58.89 44.83 -26.70
#